data_AF-A0A2S6HU85-F1
#
_entry.id   AF-A0A2S6HU85-F1
#
_cell.length_a   1.000
_cell.length_b   1.000
_cell.length_c   1.000
_cell.angle_alpha   90.00
_cell.angle_beta   90.00
_cell.angle_gamma   90.00
#
_symmetry.space_group_name_H-M   'P 1'
#
loop_
_entity.id
_entity.type
_entity.pdbx_description
1 polymer ?
#
loop_
_entity_poly.entity_id
_entity_poly.type
_entity_poly.pdbx_seq_one_letter_code
_entity_poly.pdbx_strand_id
1 'polypeptide(L)'
;MRKIVTSFIIFIVLFIAIAGRNYYTKNISYDTDINGQIVEEDKYFKIIKRADAEYYYIIYNNDKKIVKEGSHYGPSPVINYIDNGTIEILLQAGTNMFYCTYYDINNDRFSDQYESPIICEYEKIVYIDYNKNPFTLVVKNIYETNKFLKEFILEDISLAVSPIIKAEFLDENTLNIVYMSGQEFKEKAVMLNLN
;
A
#
# COMPACT_ATOMS: atom_id res chain seq x y z
N MET A 1 45.59 1.04 -58.45
CA MET A 1 45.23 0.09 -57.37
C MET A 1 45.95 0.47 -56.08
N ARG A 2 45.28 1.20 -55.18
CA ARG A 2 45.64 1.51 -53.77
C ARG A 2 44.87 2.79 -53.43
N LYS A 3 43.69 2.67 -52.82
CA LYS A 3 42.94 3.75 -52.13
C LYS A 3 41.52 3.34 -51.65
N ILE A 4 41.15 2.05 -51.72
CA ILE A 4 39.81 1.59 -51.30
C ILE A 4 39.84 0.79 -49.97
N VAL A 5 41.01 0.38 -49.47
CA VAL A 5 41.08 -0.53 -48.31
C VAL A 5 41.14 0.19 -46.95
N THR A 6 41.43 1.49 -46.91
CA THR A 6 41.55 2.24 -45.64
C THR A 6 40.23 2.77 -45.07
N SER A 7 39.12 2.72 -45.82
CA SER A 7 37.84 3.24 -45.34
C SER A 7 36.95 2.20 -44.62
N PHE A 8 37.29 0.91 -44.70
CA PHE A 8 36.51 -0.17 -44.08
C PHE A 8 36.95 -0.55 -42.66
N ILE A 9 38.15 -0.15 -42.24
CA ILE A 9 38.69 -0.49 -40.92
C ILE A 9 38.21 0.47 -39.82
N ILE A 10 37.81 1.70 -40.18
CA ILE A 10 37.35 2.71 -39.20
C ILE A 10 35.89 2.45 -38.75
N PHE A 11 35.07 1.77 -39.56
CA PHE A 11 33.69 1.46 -39.17
C PHE A 11 33.54 0.29 -38.20
N ILE A 12 34.52 -0.63 -38.15
CA ILE A 12 34.47 -1.79 -37.24
C ILE A 12 34.88 -1.40 -35.80
N VAL A 13 35.74 -0.38 -35.64
CA VAL A 13 36.16 0.08 -34.30
C VAL A 13 35.07 0.90 -33.60
N LEU A 14 34.19 1.59 -34.34
CA LEU A 14 33.06 2.32 -33.74
C LEU A 14 31.91 1.41 -33.28
N PHE A 15 31.74 0.23 -33.88
CA PHE A 15 30.68 -0.71 -33.46
C PHE A 15 31.02 -1.48 -32.18
N ILE A 16 32.30 -1.72 -31.89
CA ILE A 16 32.73 -2.36 -30.63
C ILE A 16 32.58 -1.39 -29.44
N ALA A 17 32.68 -0.06 -29.68
CA ALA A 17 32.45 0.93 -28.63
C ALA A 17 30.96 1.14 -28.28
N ILE A 18 30.03 0.82 -29.19
CA ILE A 18 28.58 0.95 -28.96
C ILE A 18 27.97 -0.37 -28.43
N ALA A 19 28.50 -1.52 -28.85
CA ALA A 19 28.09 -2.82 -28.31
C ALA A 19 28.60 -3.09 -26.87
N GLY A 20 29.66 -2.39 -26.44
CA GLY A 20 30.26 -2.56 -25.11
C GLY A 20 29.60 -1.76 -23.97
N ARG A 21 28.60 -0.91 -24.22
CA ARG A 21 27.94 -0.11 -23.17
C ARG A 21 26.72 -0.78 -22.51
N ASN A 22 26.23 -1.90 -23.04
CA ASN A 22 24.97 -2.50 -22.59
C ASN A 22 25.10 -3.85 -21.86
N TYR A 23 26.29 -4.20 -21.39
CA TYR A 23 26.49 -5.39 -20.55
C TYR A 23 27.31 -5.04 -19.33
N TYR A 24 26.74 -4.32 -18.36
CA TYR A 24 27.12 -4.38 -16.94
C TYR A 24 26.16 -3.50 -16.11
N THR A 25 24.86 -3.73 -16.22
CA THR A 25 24.03 -3.60 -15.01
C THR A 25 24.18 -4.92 -14.28
N LYS A 26 25.17 -4.97 -13.39
CA LYS A 26 25.17 -5.94 -12.29
C LYS A 26 23.83 -5.69 -11.58
N ASN A 27 22.83 -6.53 -11.83
CA ASN A 27 21.72 -6.69 -10.92
C ASN A 27 22.36 -7.20 -9.64
N ILE A 28 22.81 -6.26 -8.81
CA ILE A 28 23.07 -6.51 -7.42
C ILE A 28 21.66 -6.77 -6.88
N SER A 29 21.23 -8.03 -6.89
CA SER A 29 20.34 -8.46 -5.84
C SER A 29 21.16 -8.20 -4.58
N TYR A 30 20.82 -7.12 -3.88
CA TYR A 30 21.17 -7.04 -2.48
C TYR A 30 20.39 -8.19 -1.86
N ASP A 31 21.01 -9.36 -1.83
CA ASP A 31 20.74 -10.34 -0.80
C ASP A 31 21.36 -9.68 0.44
N THR A 32 20.65 -8.69 0.96
CA THR A 32 20.95 -8.09 2.24
C THR A 32 20.81 -9.27 3.18
N ASP A 33 21.93 -9.72 3.73
CA ASP A 33 22.04 -10.84 4.67
C ASP A 33 21.29 -10.44 5.95
N ILE A 34 19.95 -10.45 5.88
CA ILE A 34 19.06 -10.08 6.95
C ILE A 34 18.99 -11.31 7.84
N ASN A 35 19.89 -11.35 8.82
CA ASN A 35 19.86 -12.34 9.88
C ASN A 35 18.44 -12.41 10.48
N GLY A 36 17.80 -13.57 10.36
CA GLY A 36 16.45 -13.81 10.87
C GLY A 36 15.79 -15.03 10.26
N GLN A 37 14.63 -15.38 10.77
CA GLN A 37 13.79 -16.46 10.25
C GLN A 37 12.74 -15.88 9.29
N ILE A 38 12.66 -16.41 8.07
CA ILE A 38 11.54 -16.11 7.17
C ILE A 38 10.26 -16.67 7.81
N VAL A 39 9.32 -15.78 8.09
CA VAL A 39 8.00 -16.12 8.66
C VAL A 39 7.00 -16.31 7.54
N GLU A 40 7.08 -15.47 6.52
CA GLU A 40 6.18 -15.46 5.37
C GLU A 40 6.90 -14.93 4.14
N GLU A 41 6.60 -15.50 2.98
CA GLU A 41 7.16 -15.08 1.70
C GLU A 41 6.17 -15.40 0.59
N ASP A 42 5.94 -14.41 -0.27
CA ASP A 42 5.13 -14.53 -1.48
C ASP A 42 5.86 -13.83 -2.65
N LYS A 43 5.23 -13.77 -3.82
CA LYS A 43 5.75 -13.12 -5.02
C LYS A 43 6.14 -11.66 -4.76
N TYR A 44 5.37 -10.91 -3.99
CA TYR A 44 5.57 -9.47 -3.86
C TYR A 44 5.99 -9.04 -2.46
N PHE A 45 6.16 -9.94 -1.50
CA PHE A 45 6.62 -9.57 -0.17
C PHE A 45 7.34 -10.69 0.55
N LYS A 46 8.06 -10.30 1.61
CA LYS A 46 8.74 -11.19 2.54
C LYS A 46 8.71 -10.60 3.94
N ILE A 47 8.45 -11.43 4.95
CA ILE A 47 8.47 -11.07 6.37
C ILE A 47 9.51 -11.93 7.06
N ILE A 48 10.43 -11.27 7.78
CA ILE A 48 11.56 -11.88 8.46
C ILE A 48 11.47 -11.53 9.95
N LYS A 49 11.46 -12.53 10.83
CA LYS A 49 11.60 -12.33 12.28
C LYS A 49 13.08 -12.24 12.64
N ARG A 50 13.51 -11.10 13.16
CA ARG A 50 14.91 -10.84 13.55
C ARG A 50 15.18 -11.19 15.02
N ALA A 51 14.23 -10.87 15.89
CA ALA A 51 14.30 -11.14 17.32
C ALA A 51 12.90 -11.38 17.89
N ASP A 52 12.78 -11.49 19.21
CA ASP A 52 11.46 -11.51 19.83
C ASP A 52 10.74 -10.18 19.61
N ALA A 53 9.48 -10.26 19.18
CA ALA A 53 8.65 -9.14 18.73
C ALA A 53 9.27 -8.19 17.67
N GLU A 54 10.41 -8.51 17.06
CA GLU A 54 11.04 -7.68 16.02
C GLU A 54 10.95 -8.35 14.65
N TYR A 55 10.25 -7.69 13.73
CA TYR A 55 10.06 -8.13 12.36
C TYR A 55 10.62 -7.12 11.38
N TYR A 56 10.99 -7.61 10.21
CA TYR A 56 11.39 -6.80 9.07
C TYR A 56 10.62 -7.29 7.84
N TYR A 57 9.98 -6.36 7.13
CA TYR A 57 9.25 -6.68 5.93
C TYR A 57 9.93 -6.06 4.71
N ILE A 58 9.77 -6.72 3.56
CA ILE A 58 10.22 -6.27 2.25
C ILE A 58 9.05 -6.40 1.29
N ILE A 59 8.85 -5.39 0.44
CA ILE A 59 7.90 -5.37 -0.66
C ILE A 59 8.69 -5.28 -1.96
N TYR A 60 8.33 -6.13 -2.91
CA TYR A 60 8.93 -6.20 -4.23
C TYR A 60 7.95 -5.72 -5.29
N ASN A 61 8.48 -5.13 -6.37
CA ASN A 61 7.71 -4.89 -7.58
C ASN A 61 7.77 -6.10 -8.55
N ASN A 62 7.18 -5.93 -9.74
CA ASN A 62 7.17 -6.96 -10.80
C ASN A 62 8.57 -7.42 -11.25
N ASP A 63 9.57 -6.54 -11.16
CA ASP A 63 10.96 -6.83 -11.50
C ASP A 63 11.73 -7.52 -10.35
N LYS A 64 11.05 -7.88 -9.25
CA LYS A 64 11.66 -8.37 -8.00
C LYS A 64 12.63 -7.37 -7.35
N LYS A 65 12.50 -6.07 -7.67
CA LYS A 65 13.26 -5.02 -6.99
C LYS A 65 12.55 -4.66 -5.69
N ILE A 66 13.32 -4.41 -4.65
CA ILE A 66 12.80 -3.88 -3.39
C ILE A 66 12.28 -2.47 -3.63
N VAL A 67 11.01 -2.24 -3.33
CA VAL A 67 10.35 -0.94 -3.48
C VAL A 67 9.90 -0.34 -2.15
N LYS A 68 9.82 -1.18 -1.10
CA LYS A 68 9.66 -0.73 0.29
C LYS A 68 10.19 -1.79 1.23
N GLU A 69 10.74 -1.35 2.35
CA GLU A 69 11.16 -2.22 3.44
C GLU A 69 11.04 -1.46 4.76
N GLY A 70 10.97 -2.18 5.87
CA GLY A 70 10.89 -1.56 7.18
C GLY A 70 10.93 -2.55 8.32
N SER A 71 11.42 -2.08 9.48
CA SER A 71 11.31 -2.81 10.75
C SER A 71 9.99 -2.49 11.44
N HIS A 72 9.46 -3.47 12.16
CA HIS A 72 8.29 -3.32 13.02
C HIS A 72 8.52 -4.05 14.34
N TYR A 73 8.23 -3.37 15.45
CA TYR A 73 8.30 -3.94 16.79
C TYR A 73 6.88 -4.14 17.33
N GLY A 74 6.54 -5.38 17.66
CA GLY A 74 5.19 -5.78 18.07
C GLY A 74 4.77 -7.11 17.44
N PRO A 75 3.46 -7.30 17.22
CA PRO A 75 2.93 -8.41 16.42
C PRO A 75 3.53 -8.44 15.01
N SER A 76 3.49 -9.59 14.34
CA SER A 76 3.99 -9.69 12.97
C SER A 76 3.20 -8.74 12.05
N PRO A 77 3.85 -8.01 11.12
CA PRO A 77 3.15 -7.32 10.05
C PRO A 77 2.18 -8.26 9.34
N VAL A 78 1.02 -7.76 8.96
CA VAL A 78 0.08 -8.50 8.12
C VAL A 78 0.14 -7.91 6.73
N ILE A 79 0.45 -8.74 5.72
CA ILE A 79 0.56 -8.30 4.33
C ILE A 79 -0.39 -9.15 3.50
N ASN A 80 -1.42 -8.52 2.94
CA ASN A 80 -2.49 -9.20 2.22
C ASN A 80 -2.67 -8.63 0.82
N TYR A 81 -3.12 -9.47 -0.11
CA TYR A 81 -3.73 -8.99 -1.35
C TYR A 81 -5.19 -8.63 -1.06
N ILE A 82 -5.56 -7.36 -1.23
CA ILE A 82 -6.96 -6.92 -1.09
C ILE A 82 -7.72 -7.04 -2.43
N ASP A 83 -6.97 -7.06 -3.53
CA ASP A 83 -7.44 -7.42 -4.86
C ASP A 83 -6.24 -7.91 -5.72
N ASN A 84 -6.45 -8.16 -7.01
CA ASN A 84 -5.40 -8.68 -7.91
C ASN A 84 -4.25 -7.68 -8.20
N GLY A 85 -4.45 -6.40 -7.93
CA GLY A 85 -3.51 -5.32 -8.20
C GLY A 85 -2.96 -4.63 -6.95
N THR A 86 -3.51 -4.90 -5.77
CA THR A 86 -3.22 -4.13 -4.56
C THR A 86 -2.81 -5.01 -3.39
N ILE A 87 -1.68 -4.66 -2.77
CA ILE A 87 -1.22 -5.23 -1.50
C ILE A 87 -1.48 -4.24 -0.38
N GLU A 88 -2.10 -4.69 0.69
CA GLU A 88 -2.16 -3.99 1.98
C GLU A 88 -0.99 -4.41 2.86
N ILE A 89 -0.37 -3.42 3.52
CA ILE A 89 0.65 -3.60 4.55
C ILE A 89 0.06 -3.04 5.84
N LEU A 90 -0.30 -3.91 6.78
CA LEU A 90 -0.87 -3.55 8.07
C LEU A 90 0.16 -3.74 9.18
N LEU A 91 0.42 -2.67 9.93
CA LEU A 91 1.33 -2.64 11.07
C LEU A 91 0.54 -2.31 12.34
N GLN A 92 0.53 -3.20 13.32
CA GLN A 92 -0.25 -3.00 14.55
C GLN A 92 0.47 -2.04 15.51
N ALA A 93 -0.23 -1.03 16.01
CA ALA A 93 0.32 0.01 16.88
C ALA A 93 -0.32 0.07 18.27
N GLY A 94 -0.98 -1.01 18.69
CA GLY A 94 -1.60 -1.15 19.99
C GLY A 94 -2.94 -1.89 19.91
N THR A 95 -3.71 -1.78 20.99
CA THR A 95 -5.09 -2.30 21.02
C THR A 95 -5.96 -1.40 20.13
N ASN A 96 -6.58 -1.98 19.10
CA ASN A 96 -7.47 -1.29 18.16
C ASN A 96 -6.84 -0.13 17.37
N MET A 97 -5.51 -0.07 17.29
CA MET A 97 -4.79 0.90 16.47
C MET A 97 -3.83 0.16 15.55
N PHE A 98 -3.88 0.49 14.27
CA PHE A 98 -3.00 -0.06 13.26
C PHE A 98 -2.78 0.98 12.15
N TYR A 99 -1.72 0.80 11.38
CA TYR A 99 -1.44 1.61 10.21
C TYR A 99 -1.49 0.75 8.97
N CYS A 100 -2.24 1.18 7.96
CA CYS A 100 -2.26 0.55 6.64
C CYS A 100 -1.52 1.41 5.61
N THR A 101 -0.79 0.77 4.72
CA THR A 101 -0.26 1.36 3.49
C THR A 101 -0.54 0.41 2.35
N TYR A 102 -0.99 0.94 1.21
CA TYR A 102 -1.40 0.14 0.06
C TYR A 102 -0.39 0.30 -1.08
N TYR A 103 -0.02 -0.80 -1.72
CA TYR A 103 0.89 -0.84 -2.86
C TYR A 103 0.15 -1.27 -4.12
N ASP A 104 0.12 -0.39 -5.11
CA ASP A 104 -0.42 -0.64 -6.45
C ASP A 104 0.66 -1.34 -7.29
N ILE A 105 0.52 -2.66 -7.45
CA ILE A 105 1.46 -3.51 -8.19
C ILE A 105 1.54 -3.09 -9.67
N ASN A 106 0.42 -2.65 -10.23
CA ASN A 106 0.30 -2.38 -11.66
C ASN A 106 0.95 -1.04 -12.02
N ASN A 107 0.86 -0.05 -11.14
CA ASN A 107 1.39 1.30 -11.36
C ASN A 107 2.68 1.60 -10.56
N ASP A 108 3.19 0.63 -9.81
CA ASP A 108 4.41 0.72 -8.98
C ASP A 108 4.43 1.95 -8.06
N ARG A 109 3.36 2.11 -7.28
CA ARG A 109 3.18 3.26 -6.38
C ARG A 109 2.57 2.86 -5.04
N PHE A 110 2.86 3.66 -4.02
CA PHE A 110 2.28 3.51 -2.70
C PHE A 110 1.23 4.58 -2.43
N SER A 111 0.23 4.24 -1.63
CA SER A 111 -0.66 5.22 -1.00
C SER A 111 0.05 6.00 0.11
N ASP A 112 -0.62 7.03 0.62
CA ASP A 112 -0.34 7.53 1.97
C ASP A 112 -0.50 6.42 3.02
N GLN A 113 0.02 6.64 4.22
CA GLN A 113 -0.27 5.79 5.38
C GLN A 113 -1.58 6.22 6.03
N TYR A 114 -2.42 5.25 6.35
CA TYR A 114 -3.73 5.45 6.97
C TYR A 114 -3.77 4.86 8.36
N GLU A 115 -4.20 5.65 9.34
CA GLU A 115 -4.42 5.19 10.70
C GLU A 115 -5.81 4.54 10.81
N SER A 116 -5.82 3.26 11.13
CA SER A 116 -7.01 2.44 11.43
C SER A 116 -8.17 2.65 10.45
N PRO A 117 -7.96 2.50 9.12
CA PRO A 117 -9.03 2.60 8.16
C PRO A 117 -10.10 1.53 8.43
N ILE A 118 -11.34 1.86 8.09
CA ILE A 118 -12.51 1.02 8.34
C ILE A 118 -12.64 -0.05 7.24
N ILE A 119 -12.52 0.36 5.98
CA ILE A 119 -12.58 -0.53 4.81
C ILE A 119 -11.85 0.11 3.62
N CYS A 120 -11.29 -0.73 2.75
CA CYS A 120 -10.64 -0.34 1.50
C CYS A 120 -11.12 -1.25 0.36
N GLU A 121 -11.83 -0.69 -0.62
CA GLU A 121 -12.38 -1.42 -1.78
C GLU A 121 -12.63 -0.45 -2.95
N TYR A 122 -12.64 -0.94 -4.19
CA TYR A 122 -12.87 -0.11 -5.40
C TYR A 122 -11.94 1.12 -5.51
N GLU A 123 -10.67 0.95 -5.14
CA GLU A 123 -9.67 2.03 -4.99
C GLU A 123 -10.11 3.17 -4.04
N LYS A 124 -11.08 2.93 -3.16
CA LYS A 124 -11.56 3.88 -2.16
C LYS A 124 -11.24 3.38 -0.76
N ILE A 125 -10.82 4.29 0.11
CA ILE A 125 -10.60 4.03 1.53
C ILE A 125 -11.58 4.84 2.36
N VAL A 126 -12.09 4.21 3.41
CA VAL A 126 -13.02 4.80 4.37
C VAL A 126 -12.35 4.89 5.74
N TYR A 127 -12.38 6.06 6.37
CA TYR A 127 -11.89 6.25 7.74
C TYR A 127 -12.64 7.40 8.43
N ILE A 128 -12.52 7.51 9.75
CA ILE A 128 -13.00 8.68 10.49
C ILE A 128 -11.86 9.68 10.66
N ASP A 129 -12.11 10.93 10.28
CA ASP A 129 -11.26 12.05 10.66
C ASP A 129 -11.69 12.60 12.03
N TYR A 130 -10.95 12.20 13.07
CA TYR A 130 -11.17 12.64 14.44
C TYR A 130 -10.69 14.08 14.71
N ASN A 131 -9.96 14.71 13.78
CA ASN A 131 -9.53 16.10 13.93
C ASN A 131 -10.64 17.10 13.56
N LYS A 132 -11.71 16.62 12.91
CA LYS A 132 -12.88 17.43 12.57
C LYS A 132 -13.94 17.37 13.67
N ASN A 133 -14.63 18.47 13.88
CA ASN A 133 -15.76 18.58 14.81
C ASN A 133 -17.01 19.11 14.07
N PRO A 134 -18.07 18.30 13.90
CA PRO A 134 -18.19 16.91 14.35
C PRO A 134 -17.25 15.97 13.59
N PHE A 135 -16.98 14.79 14.17
CA PHE A 135 -16.23 13.73 13.50
C PHE A 135 -16.82 13.44 12.12
N THR A 136 -15.94 13.27 11.14
CA THR A 136 -16.33 13.17 9.74
C THR A 136 -15.90 11.82 9.19
N LEU A 137 -16.82 11.10 8.58
CA LEU A 137 -16.50 9.92 7.79
C LEU A 137 -15.96 10.39 6.43
N VAL A 138 -14.74 10.00 6.11
CA VAL A 138 -14.08 10.37 4.87
C VAL A 138 -14.02 9.14 3.96
N VAL A 139 -14.42 9.32 2.70
CA VAL A 139 -14.24 8.35 1.63
C VAL A 139 -13.40 9.01 0.55
N LYS A 140 -12.20 8.49 0.26
CA LYS A 140 -11.33 9.06 -0.77
C LYS A 140 -10.65 7.99 -1.61
N ASN A 141 -10.18 8.36 -2.80
CA ASN A 141 -9.32 7.46 -3.57
C ASN A 141 -8.02 7.20 -2.81
N ILE A 142 -7.56 5.95 -2.81
CA ILE A 142 -6.43 5.52 -1.98
C ILE A 142 -5.08 6.08 -2.42
N TYR A 143 -4.91 6.35 -3.71
CA TYR A 143 -3.64 6.83 -4.30
C TYR A 143 -3.67 8.30 -4.70
N GLU A 144 -4.85 8.86 -4.98
CA GLU A 144 -4.98 10.21 -5.57
C GLU A 144 -6.20 10.95 -5.02
N THR A 145 -6.03 11.71 -3.94
CA THR A 145 -7.13 12.47 -3.30
C THR A 145 -7.88 13.39 -4.27
N ASN A 146 -7.21 13.94 -5.30
CA ASN A 146 -7.82 14.82 -6.30
C ASN A 146 -8.84 14.10 -7.22
N LYS A 147 -8.79 12.75 -7.31
CA LYS A 147 -9.73 11.97 -8.12
C LYS A 147 -11.08 11.81 -7.44
N PHE A 148 -11.08 11.61 -6.12
CA PHE A 148 -12.28 11.33 -5.37
C PHE A 148 -12.09 11.66 -3.89
N LEU A 149 -12.96 12.50 -3.36
CA LEU A 149 -13.08 12.80 -1.94
C LEU A 149 -14.53 13.12 -1.62
N LYS A 150 -15.11 12.40 -0.66
CA LYS A 150 -16.40 12.69 -0.06
C LYS A 150 -16.30 12.63 1.45
N GLU A 151 -17.10 13.47 2.08
CA GLU A 151 -17.14 13.65 3.52
C GLU A 151 -18.58 13.60 3.99
N PHE A 152 -18.84 12.83 5.04
CA PHE A 152 -20.16 12.64 5.60
C PHE A 152 -20.13 12.88 7.10
N ILE A 153 -21.10 13.65 7.58
CA ILE A 153 -21.37 13.80 9.00
C ILE A 153 -22.42 12.76 9.38
N LEU A 154 -22.06 11.82 10.25
CA LEU A 154 -22.99 10.84 10.77
C LEU A 154 -23.80 11.45 11.91
N GLU A 155 -25.12 11.43 11.78
CA GLU A 155 -26.02 12.06 12.73
C GLU A 155 -25.93 11.40 14.11
N ASP A 156 -25.62 12.22 15.14
CA ASP A 156 -25.55 11.82 16.54
C ASP A 156 -24.64 10.59 16.76
N ILE A 157 -23.49 10.54 16.08
CA ILE A 157 -22.47 9.49 16.29
C ILE A 157 -21.98 9.50 17.74
N SER A 158 -21.86 8.34 18.36
CA SER A 158 -21.40 8.21 19.75
C SER A 158 -19.92 8.57 19.88
N LEU A 159 -19.51 8.98 21.08
CA LEU A 159 -18.10 9.26 21.42
C LEU A 159 -17.32 8.00 21.86
N ALA A 160 -17.77 6.81 21.45
CA ALA A 160 -17.03 5.57 21.68
C ALA A 160 -15.67 5.61 20.99
N VAL A 161 -14.70 4.85 21.50
CA VAL A 161 -13.36 4.71 20.88
C VAL A 161 -13.45 4.19 19.44
N SER A 162 -14.43 3.35 19.15
CA SER A 162 -14.70 2.81 17.81
C SER A 162 -16.20 2.82 17.57
N PRO A 163 -16.77 3.95 17.10
CA PRO A 163 -18.22 4.12 16.98
C PRO A 163 -18.80 3.42 15.76
N ILE A 164 -17.97 3.03 14.79
CA ILE A 164 -18.38 2.26 13.61
C ILE A 164 -18.37 0.77 13.95
N ILE A 165 -19.51 0.12 13.76
CA ILE A 165 -19.70 -1.31 13.99
C ILE A 165 -19.41 -2.10 12.72
N LYS A 166 -19.86 -1.59 11.58
CA LYS A 166 -19.69 -2.23 10.26
C LYS A 166 -19.64 -1.19 9.16
N ALA A 167 -18.80 -1.43 8.15
CA ALA A 167 -18.84 -0.75 6.86
C ALA A 167 -18.76 -1.78 5.73
N GLU A 168 -19.46 -1.52 4.63
CA GLU A 168 -19.51 -2.41 3.47
C GLU A 168 -19.84 -1.60 2.22
N PHE A 169 -19.07 -1.75 1.16
CA PHE A 169 -19.47 -1.28 -0.16
C PHE A 169 -20.48 -2.28 -0.74
N LEU A 170 -21.69 -1.81 -1.02
CA LEU A 170 -22.70 -2.60 -1.72
C LEU A 170 -22.42 -2.64 -3.23
N ASP A 171 -21.81 -1.56 -3.73
CA ASP A 171 -21.24 -1.40 -5.06
C ASP A 171 -20.20 -0.27 -5.01
N GLU A 172 -19.57 0.07 -6.15
CA GLU A 172 -18.53 1.11 -6.23
C GLU A 172 -19.00 2.52 -5.80
N ASN A 173 -20.32 2.76 -5.76
CA ASN A 173 -20.95 4.05 -5.52
C ASN A 173 -21.86 4.08 -4.27
N THR A 174 -22.02 2.96 -3.55
CA THR A 174 -22.92 2.85 -2.41
C THR A 174 -22.21 2.24 -1.21
N LEU A 175 -22.09 3.03 -0.14
CA LEU A 175 -21.46 2.60 1.11
C LEU A 175 -22.49 2.46 2.23
N ASN A 176 -22.63 1.26 2.77
CA ASN A 176 -23.45 0.99 3.95
C ASN A 176 -22.60 1.12 5.22
N ILE A 177 -23.05 1.91 6.18
CA ILE A 177 -22.40 2.13 7.48
C ILE A 177 -23.37 1.81 8.60
N VAL A 178 -22.94 0.98 9.54
CA VAL A 178 -23.62 0.74 10.81
C VAL A 178 -22.76 1.33 11.93
N TYR A 179 -23.36 2.19 12.76
CA TYR A 179 -22.65 2.93 13.80
C TYR A 179 -23.47 3.08 15.08
N MET A 180 -22.78 3.29 16.21
CA MET A 180 -23.40 3.60 17.50
C MET A 180 -23.75 5.07 17.59
N SER A 181 -24.97 5.37 18.01
CA SER A 181 -25.53 6.72 18.09
C SER A 181 -25.97 7.08 19.51
N GLY A 182 -25.72 8.33 19.89
CA GLY A 182 -26.06 8.90 21.19
C GLY A 182 -25.30 8.25 22.37
N GLN A 183 -25.67 8.65 23.58
CA GLN A 183 -25.07 8.12 24.82
C GLN A 183 -25.51 6.69 25.16
N GLU A 184 -26.62 6.24 24.59
CA GLU A 184 -27.15 4.88 24.77
C GLU A 184 -26.56 3.88 23.76
N PHE A 185 -25.63 4.32 22.90
CA PHE A 185 -24.96 3.51 21.87
C PHE A 185 -25.94 2.74 20.97
N LYS A 186 -27.06 3.37 20.60
CA LYS A 186 -28.06 2.74 19.72
C LYS A 186 -27.49 2.54 18.33
N GLU A 187 -27.65 1.35 17.78
CA GLU A 187 -27.22 1.08 16.41
C GLU A 187 -28.09 1.86 15.40
N LYS A 188 -27.43 2.55 14.48
CA LYS A 188 -28.04 3.18 13.30
C LYS A 188 -27.34 2.66 12.06
N ALA A 189 -28.12 2.48 10.99
CA ALA A 189 -27.60 2.11 9.68
C ALA A 189 -27.93 3.22 8.67
N VAL A 190 -26.96 3.58 7.83
CA VAL A 190 -27.12 4.57 6.76
C VAL A 190 -26.48 4.07 5.48
N MET A 191 -27.13 4.36 4.35
CA MET A 191 -26.56 4.16 3.02
C MET A 191 -26.12 5.52 2.46
N LEU A 192 -24.84 5.62 2.12
CA LEU A 192 -24.21 6.83 1.62
C LEU A 192 -23.99 6.70 0.11
N ASN A 193 -24.47 7.70 -0.64
CA ASN A 193 -24.30 7.77 -2.08
C ASN A 193 -23.00 8.49 -2.45
N LEU A 194 -22.16 7.81 -3.23
CA LEU A 194 -20.84 8.27 -3.65
C LEU A 194 -20.81 8.91 -5.04
N ASN A 195 -21.94 9.01 -5.75
CA ASN A 195 -22.09 9.80 -6.98
C ASN A 195 -22.26 11.30 -6.73
#